data_AF-A0A0A6UE34-F1
#
_entry.id   AF-A0A0A6UE34-F1
#
_cell.length_a   1.000
_cell.length_b   1.000
_cell.length_c   1.000
_cell.angle_alpha   90.00
_cell.angle_beta   90.00
_cell.angle_gamma   90.00
#
_symmetry.space_group_name_H-M   'P 1'
#
loop_
_entity.id
_entity.type
_entity.pdbx_description
1 polymer ?
#
loop_
_entity_poly.entity_id
_entity_poly.type
_entity_poly.pdbx_seq_one_letter_code
_entity_poly.pdbx_strand_id
1 'polypeptide(L)'
;MKMISRLILAALIAVCGVTVAPAGPAFATVPGHVLSSTTASLPPTLSAIADGKRIHYLTTDINGAPITATGLVLTPKTGKTNRVVAWGHGTTGLADICAPSTNQAVFWEEARIAVAELLSRGWTVAAPDYPGLGTPQPHPYLVGASAARSLIDNVRAARQLDAALSTQYAVDGHSQGGSAALWASQIAPAYDGSLVLRGTASIAPLSNADLLAPEIPGTAAQGYLVMALYGIAAVDNSFHPFSVLAAPAEAKVGVLQTGCLYEILAAYQPLTAKQLVNGGVVPASVTNRFRTYINPGRTSPSAPVLIVHGTADEAVPYFLSADLLVPQLEADYDIPVQFETIEGGTHDSAVIESADLVADWIAARFT
;
A
#
# COMPACT_ATOMS: atom_id res chain seq x y z
N MET A 1 -14.49 -76.80 -45.55
CA MET A 1 -13.32 -76.56 -44.66
C MET A 1 -13.42 -75.12 -44.15
N LYS A 2 -13.63 -74.93 -42.83
CA LYS A 2 -13.67 -73.67 -42.03
C LYS A 2 -14.89 -72.72 -42.27
N MET A 3 -15.86 -72.67 -41.34
CA MET A 3 -15.98 -71.82 -40.11
C MET A 3 -16.37 -70.37 -40.42
N ILE A 4 -17.61 -69.93 -40.11
CA ILE A 4 -18.00 -69.20 -38.88
C ILE A 4 -17.08 -68.01 -38.59
N SER A 5 -17.59 -66.77 -38.70
CA SER A 5 -17.81 -65.93 -37.51
C SER A 5 -18.57 -64.63 -37.79
N ARG A 6 -19.51 -64.34 -36.90
CA ARG A 6 -20.26 -63.09 -36.76
C ARG A 6 -19.31 -61.98 -36.27
N LEU A 7 -19.47 -60.76 -36.77
CA LEU A 7 -18.94 -59.56 -36.10
C LEU A 7 -20.10 -58.57 -35.91
N ILE A 8 -20.48 -58.46 -34.64
CA ILE A 8 -21.40 -57.47 -34.08
C ILE A 8 -20.64 -56.14 -34.04
N LEU A 9 -21.12 -55.14 -34.77
CA LEU A 9 -20.62 -53.77 -34.62
C LEU A 9 -21.43 -53.10 -33.51
N ALA A 10 -20.87 -53.08 -32.29
CA ALA A 10 -21.44 -52.34 -31.18
C ALA A 10 -21.15 -50.84 -31.37
N ALA A 11 -22.20 -50.05 -31.58
CA ALA A 11 -22.12 -48.59 -31.58
C ALA A 11 -22.03 -48.08 -30.13
N LEU A 12 -20.85 -47.60 -29.74
CA LEU A 12 -20.66 -46.84 -28.51
C LEU A 12 -21.17 -45.41 -28.72
N ILE A 13 -22.39 -45.13 -28.25
CA ILE A 13 -22.88 -43.76 -28.10
C ILE A 13 -22.28 -43.21 -26.81
N ALA A 14 -21.23 -42.40 -26.95
CA ALA A 14 -20.70 -41.62 -25.84
C ALA A 14 -21.64 -40.44 -25.56
N VAL A 15 -22.46 -40.58 -24.52
CA VAL A 15 -23.25 -39.47 -23.96
C VAL A 15 -22.27 -38.56 -23.23
N CYS A 16 -21.92 -37.42 -23.86
CA CYS A 16 -21.15 -36.37 -23.23
C CYS A 16 -22.09 -35.61 -22.26
N GLY A 17 -22.19 -36.09 -21.02
CA GLY A 17 -22.87 -35.38 -19.96
C GLY A 17 -22.05 -34.16 -19.56
N VAL A 18 -22.45 -32.97 -20.03
CA VAL A 18 -21.91 -31.71 -19.52
C VAL A 18 -22.45 -31.53 -18.10
N THR A 19 -21.63 -31.84 -17.11
CA THR A 19 -21.89 -31.43 -15.72
C THR A 19 -21.69 -29.92 -15.63
N VAL A 20 -22.79 -29.15 -15.72
CA VAL A 20 -22.78 -27.74 -15.34
C VAL A 20 -22.65 -27.72 -13.82
N ALA A 21 -21.44 -27.42 -13.33
CA ALA A 21 -21.26 -27.12 -11.91
C ALA A 21 -22.15 -25.92 -11.58
N PRO A 22 -22.90 -25.95 -10.45
CA PRO A 22 -23.69 -24.78 -10.06
C PRO A 22 -22.71 -23.62 -9.85
N ALA A 23 -22.89 -22.54 -10.61
CA ALA A 23 -22.23 -21.29 -10.32
C ALA A 23 -22.56 -20.95 -8.87
N GLY A 24 -21.54 -20.90 -8.02
CA GLY A 24 -21.69 -20.39 -6.66
C GLY A 24 -22.32 -19.00 -6.72
N PRO A 25 -22.98 -18.54 -5.64
CA PRO A 25 -23.57 -17.21 -5.62
C PRO A 25 -22.51 -16.20 -6.06
N ALA A 26 -22.84 -15.37 -7.04
CA ALA A 26 -22.00 -14.25 -7.45
C ALA A 26 -21.76 -13.41 -6.19
N PHE A 27 -20.59 -13.59 -5.57
CA PHE A 27 -20.20 -12.76 -4.44
C PHE A 27 -20.27 -11.32 -4.94
N ALA A 28 -20.95 -10.48 -4.18
CA ALA A 28 -21.00 -9.06 -4.46
C ALA A 28 -19.56 -8.58 -4.63
N THR A 29 -19.21 -8.14 -5.85
CA THR A 29 -17.89 -7.62 -6.25
C THR A 29 -17.69 -6.21 -5.70
N VAL A 30 -18.09 -5.99 -4.44
CA VAL A 30 -18.14 -4.69 -3.81
C VAL A 30 -16.81 -4.47 -3.10
N PRO A 31 -16.01 -3.49 -3.51
CA PRO A 31 -14.78 -3.15 -2.80
C PRO A 31 -15.04 -2.88 -1.32
N GLY A 32 -14.19 -3.42 -0.46
CA GLY A 32 -14.34 -3.43 0.98
C GLY A 32 -15.12 -4.62 1.56
N HIS A 33 -15.66 -5.52 0.73
CA HIS A 33 -16.35 -6.70 1.25
C HIS A 33 -15.37 -7.67 1.92
N VAL A 34 -15.60 -7.96 3.21
CA VAL A 34 -14.84 -8.93 4.02
C VAL A 34 -15.21 -10.34 3.60
N LEU A 35 -14.24 -11.05 3.02
CA LEU A 35 -14.32 -12.47 2.64
C LEU A 35 -14.14 -13.38 3.86
N SER A 36 -13.18 -13.03 4.72
CA SER A 36 -12.96 -13.72 5.99
C SER A 36 -12.33 -12.80 7.03
N SER A 37 -12.52 -13.12 8.30
CA SER A 37 -11.88 -12.40 9.41
C SER A 37 -11.47 -13.37 10.51
N THR A 38 -10.29 -13.18 11.07
CA THR A 38 -9.78 -13.93 12.23
C THR A 38 -9.22 -12.96 13.26
N THR A 39 -9.12 -13.39 14.53
CA THR A 39 -8.36 -12.62 15.52
C THR A 39 -6.91 -12.45 15.06
N ALA A 40 -6.38 -11.24 15.17
CA ALA A 40 -4.99 -10.93 14.85
C ALA A 40 -4.08 -11.14 16.07
N SER A 41 -2.85 -11.59 15.82
CA SER A 41 -1.79 -11.54 16.83
C SER A 41 -1.15 -10.17 16.79
N LEU A 42 -1.32 -9.38 17.85
CA LEU A 42 -0.77 -8.01 17.93
C LEU A 42 0.53 -7.98 18.78
N PRO A 43 1.48 -7.08 18.47
CA PRO A 43 2.65 -6.88 19.32
C PRO A 43 2.22 -6.41 20.72
N PRO A 44 3.02 -6.65 21.78
CA PRO A 44 2.67 -6.29 23.16
C PRO A 44 2.23 -4.83 23.34
N THR A 45 2.84 -3.90 22.61
CA THR A 45 2.51 -2.47 22.65
C THR A 45 1.08 -2.17 22.20
N LEU A 46 0.52 -2.97 21.29
CA LEU A 46 -0.84 -2.79 20.77
C LEU A 46 -1.85 -3.73 21.45
N SER A 47 -1.46 -4.97 21.76
CA SER A 47 -2.36 -5.95 22.39
C SER A 47 -2.82 -5.54 23.80
N ALA A 48 -2.07 -4.67 24.48
CA ALA A 48 -2.48 -4.09 25.75
C ALA A 48 -3.70 -3.15 25.63
N ILE A 49 -3.83 -2.44 24.51
CA ILE A 49 -4.80 -1.33 24.36
C ILE A 49 -5.90 -1.61 23.33
N ALA A 50 -5.71 -2.59 22.42
CA ALA A 50 -6.63 -2.87 21.34
C ALA A 50 -6.87 -4.37 21.12
N ASP A 51 -8.03 -4.67 20.57
CA ASP A 51 -8.33 -5.95 19.93
C ASP A 51 -8.11 -5.82 18.41
N GLY A 52 -7.57 -6.85 17.79
CA GLY A 52 -7.28 -6.86 16.35
C GLY A 52 -8.05 -7.95 15.62
N LYS A 53 -8.63 -7.60 14.47
CA LYS A 53 -9.06 -8.56 13.46
C LYS A 53 -8.16 -8.47 12.25
N ARG A 54 -7.61 -9.60 11.81
CA ARG A 54 -7.04 -9.73 10.47
C ARG A 54 -8.17 -10.05 9.51
N ILE A 55 -8.26 -9.29 8.43
CA ILE A 55 -9.27 -9.45 7.40
C ILE A 55 -8.65 -9.81 6.05
N HIS A 56 -9.37 -10.60 5.28
CA HIS A 56 -9.17 -10.79 3.85
C HIS A 56 -10.41 -10.18 3.18
N TYR A 57 -10.21 -9.20 2.30
CA TYR A 57 -11.30 -8.40 1.76
C TYR A 57 -11.10 -8.10 0.28
N LEU A 58 -12.21 -7.81 -0.42
CA LEU A 58 -12.20 -7.37 -1.80
C LEU A 58 -11.69 -5.93 -1.90
N THR A 59 -10.85 -5.67 -2.89
CA THR A 59 -10.46 -4.32 -3.33
C THR A 59 -10.37 -4.32 -4.85
N THR A 60 -9.82 -3.26 -5.44
CA THR A 60 -9.79 -3.06 -6.88
C THR A 60 -8.36 -2.81 -7.34
N ASP A 61 -7.92 -3.49 -8.40
CA ASP A 61 -6.65 -3.19 -9.06
C ASP A 61 -6.71 -1.82 -9.75
N ILE A 62 -5.62 -1.34 -10.36
CA ILE A 62 -5.64 -0.01 -11.01
C ILE A 62 -6.54 0.06 -12.26
N ASN A 63 -6.87 -1.07 -12.87
CA ASN A 63 -7.70 -1.18 -14.08
C ASN A 63 -9.19 -1.32 -13.78
N GLY A 64 -9.57 -1.42 -12.50
CA GLY A 64 -10.97 -1.56 -12.09
C GLY A 64 -11.41 -3.00 -11.88
N ALA A 65 -10.51 -3.99 -11.99
CA ALA A 65 -10.83 -5.39 -11.77
C ALA A 65 -10.84 -5.73 -10.27
N PRO A 66 -11.76 -6.59 -9.81
CA PRO A 66 -11.79 -7.02 -8.42
C PRO A 66 -10.57 -7.89 -8.10
N ILE A 67 -9.88 -7.55 -7.03
CA ILE A 67 -8.78 -8.33 -6.45
C ILE A 67 -9.03 -8.47 -4.94
N THR A 68 -8.11 -9.13 -4.24
CA THR A 68 -8.19 -9.24 -2.77
C THR A 68 -6.95 -8.66 -2.12
N ALA A 69 -7.11 -8.12 -0.92
CA ALA A 69 -6.01 -7.72 -0.05
C ALA A 69 -6.27 -8.22 1.38
N THR A 70 -5.23 -8.19 2.21
CA THR A 70 -5.34 -8.44 3.64
C THR A 70 -5.04 -7.17 4.43
N GLY A 71 -5.35 -7.18 5.72
CA GLY A 71 -5.08 -6.05 6.59
C GLY A 71 -5.59 -6.28 8.00
N LEU A 72 -5.40 -5.28 8.85
CA LEU A 72 -5.85 -5.25 10.23
C LEU A 72 -6.98 -4.25 10.41
N VAL A 73 -7.96 -4.61 11.23
CA VAL A 73 -8.90 -3.67 11.86
C VAL A 73 -8.65 -3.73 13.35
N LEU A 74 -8.09 -2.65 13.88
CA LEU A 74 -7.68 -2.52 15.27
C LEU A 74 -8.69 -1.65 16.01
N THR A 75 -9.27 -2.19 17.07
CA THR A 75 -10.34 -1.55 17.84
C THR A 75 -9.88 -1.31 19.27
N PRO A 76 -9.98 -0.07 19.80
CA PRO A 76 -9.63 0.21 21.19
C PRO A 76 -10.46 -0.64 22.17
N LYS A 77 -9.82 -1.17 23.20
CA LYS A 77 -10.49 -1.95 24.27
C LYS A 77 -11.33 -1.08 25.18
N THR A 78 -10.94 0.18 25.37
CA THR A 78 -11.62 1.17 26.19
C THR A 78 -11.74 2.48 25.41
N GLY A 79 -12.71 3.32 25.78
CA GLY A 79 -12.85 4.66 25.18
C GLY A 79 -13.23 4.69 23.68
N LYS A 80 -13.60 3.54 23.10
CA LYS A 80 -13.97 3.43 21.69
C LYS A 80 -15.07 4.44 21.31
N THR A 81 -14.81 5.14 20.22
CA THR A 81 -15.75 6.03 19.51
C THR A 81 -16.15 5.40 18.16
N ASN A 82 -17.02 6.09 17.42
CA ASN A 82 -17.41 5.67 16.06
C ASN A 82 -16.46 6.20 14.97
N ARG A 83 -15.33 6.80 15.33
CA ARG A 83 -14.36 7.35 14.37
C ARG A 83 -13.46 6.25 13.84
N VAL A 84 -13.07 6.38 12.57
CA VAL A 84 -12.17 5.44 11.89
C VAL A 84 -11.09 6.21 11.15
N VAL A 85 -9.85 5.74 11.26
CA VAL A 85 -8.70 6.25 10.53
C VAL A 85 -8.11 5.12 9.69
N ALA A 86 -7.93 5.35 8.40
CA ALA A 86 -7.13 4.46 7.57
C ALA A 86 -5.65 4.79 7.82
N TRP A 87 -4.85 3.81 8.22
CA TRP A 87 -3.42 4.02 8.48
C TRP A 87 -2.57 3.22 7.48
N GLY A 88 -1.77 3.91 6.69
CA GLY A 88 -0.89 3.34 5.69
C GLY A 88 0.54 3.14 6.19
N HIS A 89 1.03 1.90 6.19
CA HIS A 89 2.41 1.60 6.55
C HIS A 89 3.42 2.06 5.49
N GLY A 90 4.66 2.29 5.93
CA GLY A 90 5.82 2.50 5.08
C GLY A 90 6.27 1.22 4.37
N THR A 91 7.41 1.25 3.68
CA THR A 91 7.86 0.09 2.89
C THR A 91 8.19 -1.11 3.79
N THR A 92 7.65 -2.29 3.47
CA THR A 92 7.97 -3.53 4.20
C THR A 92 8.66 -4.58 3.35
N GLY A 93 8.53 -4.51 2.02
CA GLY A 93 9.10 -5.45 1.06
C GLY A 93 8.14 -5.71 -0.10
N LEU A 94 8.37 -6.79 -0.86
CA LEU A 94 7.49 -7.22 -1.95
C LEU A 94 6.88 -8.61 -1.74
N ALA A 95 7.44 -9.41 -0.83
CA ALA A 95 7.03 -10.79 -0.61
C ALA A 95 5.82 -10.87 0.33
N ASP A 96 5.05 -11.96 0.22
CA ASP A 96 3.87 -12.19 1.06
C ASP A 96 4.17 -12.17 2.56
N ILE A 97 5.36 -12.64 2.95
CA ILE A 97 5.83 -12.64 4.34
C ILE A 97 6.04 -11.22 4.90
N CYS A 98 6.08 -10.20 4.05
CA CYS A 98 6.28 -8.81 4.43
C CYS A 98 4.96 -8.07 4.70
N ALA A 99 3.84 -8.79 4.78
CA ALA A 99 2.56 -8.25 5.23
C ALA A 99 2.55 -7.98 6.75
N PRO A 100 2.36 -6.72 7.20
CA PRO A 100 2.31 -6.38 8.63
C PRO A 100 1.23 -7.11 9.42
N SER A 101 0.12 -7.51 8.78
CA SER A 101 -0.98 -8.23 9.45
C SER A 101 -0.62 -9.64 9.94
N THR A 102 0.44 -10.22 9.41
CA THR A 102 0.94 -11.56 9.81
C THR A 102 2.36 -11.56 10.33
N ASN A 103 3.14 -10.51 10.06
CA ASN A 103 4.53 -10.44 10.43
C ASN A 103 4.79 -9.20 11.28
N GLN A 104 4.83 -9.39 12.60
CA GLN A 104 5.10 -8.31 13.55
C GLN A 104 6.51 -7.72 13.37
N ALA A 105 7.47 -8.47 12.79
CA ALA A 105 8.83 -7.99 12.59
C ALA A 105 8.91 -6.83 11.58
N VAL A 106 7.93 -6.71 10.68
CA VAL A 106 7.81 -5.60 9.71
C VAL A 106 6.70 -4.61 10.05
N PHE A 107 5.98 -4.84 11.15
CA PHE A 107 5.15 -3.81 11.77
C PHE A 107 6.07 -3.02 12.69
N TRP A 108 6.83 -2.08 12.14
CA TRP A 108 7.93 -1.39 12.80
C TRP A 108 7.50 -0.54 14.02
N GLU A 109 8.46 -0.04 14.78
CA GLU A 109 8.19 0.66 16.06
C GLU A 109 7.44 1.97 15.85
N GLU A 110 7.89 2.81 14.91
CA GLU A 110 7.28 4.08 14.56
C GLU A 110 5.84 3.89 14.08
N ALA A 111 5.60 2.85 13.29
CA ALA A 111 4.28 2.42 12.86
C ALA A 111 3.38 2.03 14.05
N ARG A 112 3.91 1.25 15.00
CA ARG A 112 3.15 0.88 16.21
C ARG A 112 2.85 2.09 17.08
N ILE A 113 3.76 3.07 17.18
CA ILE A 113 3.56 4.30 17.96
C ILE A 113 2.44 5.14 17.34
N ALA A 114 2.48 5.40 16.03
CA ALA A 114 1.42 6.13 15.34
C ALA A 114 0.05 5.45 15.51
N VAL A 115 -0.01 4.13 15.27
CA VAL A 115 -1.24 3.35 15.45
C VAL A 115 -1.72 3.34 16.90
N ALA A 116 -0.82 3.20 17.87
CA ALA A 116 -1.15 3.24 19.29
C ALA A 116 -1.77 4.59 19.69
N GLU A 117 -1.25 5.68 19.13
CA GLU A 117 -1.77 7.02 19.42
C GLU A 117 -3.16 7.23 18.83
N LEU A 118 -3.42 6.80 17.59
CA LEU A 118 -4.78 6.83 17.02
C LEU A 118 -5.78 5.99 17.86
N LEU A 119 -5.33 4.82 18.33
CA LEU A 119 -6.13 3.96 19.21
C LEU A 119 -6.38 4.60 20.59
N SER A 120 -5.39 5.35 21.12
CA SER A 120 -5.48 6.06 22.41
C SER A 120 -6.61 7.11 22.40
N ARG A 121 -6.87 7.71 21.23
CA ARG A 121 -7.99 8.65 20.98
C ARG A 121 -9.35 7.97 20.85
N GLY A 122 -9.40 6.66 21.01
CA GLY A 122 -10.63 5.87 20.90
C GLY A 122 -11.07 5.64 19.46
N TRP A 123 -10.18 5.73 18.47
CA TRP A 123 -10.51 5.54 17.06
C TRP A 123 -10.19 4.11 16.61
N THR A 124 -11.04 3.56 15.75
CA THR A 124 -10.73 2.30 15.07
C THR A 124 -9.69 2.59 13.97
N VAL A 125 -8.63 1.78 13.91
CA VAL A 125 -7.61 1.90 12.86
C VAL A 125 -7.81 0.79 11.84
N ALA A 126 -7.98 1.18 10.57
CA ALA A 126 -8.03 0.31 9.41
C ALA A 126 -6.65 0.35 8.71
N ALA A 127 -5.85 -0.71 8.87
CA ALA A 127 -4.48 -0.77 8.39
C ALA A 127 -4.33 -1.89 7.33
N PRO A 128 -4.44 -1.57 6.02
CA PRO A 128 -4.25 -2.57 4.97
C PRO A 128 -2.79 -3.02 4.88
N ASP A 129 -2.56 -4.25 4.42
CA ASP A 129 -1.21 -4.71 4.01
C ASP A 129 -0.82 -4.19 2.63
N TYR A 130 -1.75 -3.57 1.88
CA TYR A 130 -1.70 -3.35 0.43
C TYR A 130 -1.81 -4.63 -0.43
N PRO A 131 -2.28 -4.51 -1.70
CA PRO A 131 -2.39 -5.65 -2.59
C PRO A 131 -1.04 -6.32 -2.83
N GLY A 132 -1.00 -7.65 -2.87
CA GLY A 132 0.21 -8.43 -3.13
C GLY A 132 1.19 -8.54 -1.97
N LEU A 133 0.80 -8.02 -0.80
CA LEU A 133 1.39 -8.41 0.48
C LEU A 133 0.38 -9.31 1.20
N GLY A 134 0.80 -10.55 1.46
CA GLY A 134 -0.03 -11.58 2.10
C GLY A 134 -1.09 -12.18 1.16
N THR A 135 -0.94 -11.99 -0.15
CA THR A 135 -1.86 -12.45 -1.19
C THR A 135 -1.10 -12.77 -2.50
N PRO A 136 -1.51 -13.79 -3.30
CA PRO A 136 -0.66 -14.40 -4.33
C PRO A 136 -0.21 -13.52 -5.52
N GLN A 137 -0.75 -12.32 -5.67
CA GLN A 137 -0.41 -11.40 -6.76
C GLN A 137 0.83 -10.55 -6.43
N PRO A 138 1.59 -10.06 -7.43
CA PRO A 138 2.72 -9.17 -7.16
C PRO A 138 2.30 -7.87 -6.46
N HIS A 139 3.07 -7.42 -5.47
CA HIS A 139 2.84 -6.13 -4.81
C HIS A 139 3.12 -4.97 -5.78
N PRO A 140 2.13 -4.11 -6.11
CA PRO A 140 2.33 -2.93 -6.95
C PRO A 140 2.91 -1.80 -6.10
N TYR A 141 4.14 -2.03 -5.62
CA TYR A 141 4.86 -1.13 -4.73
C TYR A 141 4.95 0.29 -5.29
N LEU A 142 4.62 1.26 -4.44
CA LEU A 142 4.50 2.70 -4.74
C LEU A 142 3.46 3.07 -5.82
N VAL A 143 2.69 2.13 -6.37
CA VAL A 143 1.60 2.46 -7.30
C VAL A 143 0.45 3.07 -6.50
N GLY A 144 0.36 4.39 -6.56
CA GLY A 144 -0.48 5.18 -5.66
C GLY A 144 -1.97 4.82 -5.73
N ALA A 145 -2.51 4.68 -6.94
CA ALA A 145 -3.90 4.29 -7.14
C ALA A 145 -4.24 2.92 -6.52
N SER A 146 -3.30 1.97 -6.47
CA SER A 146 -3.52 0.67 -5.86
C SER A 146 -3.54 0.75 -4.33
N ALA A 147 -2.55 1.42 -3.74
CA ALA A 147 -2.46 1.59 -2.29
C ALA A 147 -3.63 2.44 -1.74
N ALA A 148 -4.01 3.50 -2.44
CA ALA A 148 -5.14 4.36 -2.08
C ALA A 148 -6.49 3.63 -2.06
N ARG A 149 -6.78 2.82 -3.09
CA ARG A 149 -7.99 1.99 -3.13
C ARG A 149 -8.03 1.02 -1.95
N SER A 150 -6.89 0.39 -1.65
CA SER A 150 -6.76 -0.51 -0.51
C SER A 150 -7.01 0.19 0.84
N LEU A 151 -6.52 1.42 1.05
CA LEU A 151 -6.81 2.22 2.25
C LEU A 151 -8.32 2.47 2.42
N ILE A 152 -8.97 2.98 1.38
CA ILE A 152 -10.41 3.31 1.41
C ILE A 152 -11.26 2.04 1.58
N ASP A 153 -10.91 0.96 0.88
CA ASP A 153 -11.62 -0.31 0.98
C ASP A 153 -11.43 -0.98 2.35
N ASN A 154 -10.30 -0.76 3.03
CA ASN A 154 -10.10 -1.25 4.38
C ASN A 154 -11.01 -0.52 5.39
N VAL A 155 -11.31 0.76 5.19
CA VAL A 155 -12.33 1.49 5.97
C VAL A 155 -13.72 0.90 5.74
N ARG A 156 -14.07 0.58 4.49
CA ARG A 156 -15.34 -0.12 4.18
C ARG A 156 -15.42 -1.47 4.87
N ALA A 157 -14.34 -2.24 4.85
CA ALA A 157 -14.25 -3.53 5.52
C ALA A 157 -14.40 -3.39 7.04
N ALA A 158 -13.76 -2.39 7.66
CA ALA A 158 -13.94 -2.08 9.07
C ALA A 158 -15.41 -1.76 9.40
N ARG A 159 -16.08 -0.96 8.56
CA ARG A 159 -17.52 -0.64 8.71
C ARG A 159 -18.44 -1.84 8.48
N GLN A 160 -18.03 -2.81 7.67
CA GLN A 160 -18.77 -4.07 7.54
C GLN A 160 -18.66 -4.93 8.81
N LEU A 161 -17.47 -4.93 9.45
CA LEU A 161 -17.28 -5.61 10.73
C LEU A 161 -18.00 -4.92 11.90
N ASP A 162 -18.15 -3.60 11.81
CA ASP A 162 -18.86 -2.78 12.78
C ASP A 162 -19.62 -1.62 12.12
N ALA A 163 -20.93 -1.80 11.97
CA ALA A 163 -21.80 -0.82 11.33
C ALA A 163 -21.98 0.48 12.14
N ALA A 164 -21.54 0.53 13.40
CA ALA A 164 -21.57 1.75 14.19
C ALA A 164 -20.50 2.77 13.76
N LEU A 165 -19.44 2.31 13.07
CA LEU A 165 -18.40 3.19 12.56
C LEU A 165 -18.97 4.19 11.53
N SER A 166 -18.60 5.45 11.74
CA SER A 166 -19.01 6.60 10.93
C SER A 166 -18.65 6.39 9.46
N THR A 167 -19.42 7.01 8.57
CA THR A 167 -19.01 7.15 7.16
C THR A 167 -17.89 8.17 6.98
N GLN A 168 -17.68 9.02 7.98
CA GLN A 168 -16.58 9.97 8.00
C GLN A 168 -15.30 9.28 8.47
N TYR A 169 -14.22 9.48 7.73
CA TYR A 169 -12.93 8.90 8.05
C TYR A 169 -11.80 9.89 7.78
N ALA A 170 -10.63 9.63 8.34
CA ALA A 170 -9.38 10.30 8.00
C ALA A 170 -8.38 9.27 7.48
N VAL A 171 -7.35 9.75 6.79
CA VAL A 171 -6.22 8.91 6.36
C VAL A 171 -4.95 9.45 6.99
N ASP A 172 -4.13 8.55 7.48
CA ASP A 172 -2.79 8.78 8.00
C ASP A 172 -1.82 7.79 7.34
N GLY A 173 -0.56 8.16 7.17
CA GLY A 173 0.44 7.23 6.64
C GLY A 173 1.85 7.80 6.57
N HIS A 174 2.82 6.88 6.58
CA HIS A 174 4.25 7.18 6.58
C HIS A 174 4.94 6.67 5.31
N SER A 175 5.86 7.44 4.71
CA SER A 175 6.73 6.99 3.62
C SER A 175 5.93 6.55 2.38
N GLN A 176 5.97 5.27 1.98
CA GLN A 176 5.04 4.68 1.02
C GLN A 176 3.58 4.96 1.40
N GLY A 177 3.23 4.78 2.68
CA GLY A 177 1.90 5.05 3.21
C GLY A 177 1.53 6.53 3.23
N GLY A 178 2.52 7.42 3.39
CA GLY A 178 2.31 8.87 3.25
C GLY A 178 1.94 9.23 1.82
N SER A 179 2.64 8.66 0.84
CA SER A 179 2.27 8.76 -0.58
C SER A 179 0.88 8.18 -0.85
N ALA A 180 0.58 7.00 -0.30
CA ALA A 180 -0.73 6.36 -0.43
C ALA A 180 -1.86 7.20 0.18
N ALA A 181 -1.60 7.91 1.28
CA ALA A 181 -2.55 8.81 1.93
C ALA A 181 -2.92 10.00 1.03
N LEU A 182 -1.92 10.60 0.37
CA LEU A 182 -2.14 11.65 -0.63
C LEU A 182 -2.91 11.12 -1.85
N TRP A 183 -2.57 9.93 -2.35
CA TRP A 183 -3.34 9.31 -3.43
C TRP A 183 -4.79 8.99 -3.02
N ALA A 184 -5.02 8.58 -1.77
CA ALA A 184 -6.36 8.35 -1.24
C ALA A 184 -7.18 9.65 -1.25
N SER A 185 -6.59 10.78 -0.84
CA SER A 185 -7.28 12.07 -0.85
C SER A 185 -7.63 12.56 -2.26
N GLN A 186 -6.84 12.15 -3.25
CA GLN A 186 -7.05 12.48 -4.65
C GLN A 186 -8.14 11.66 -5.32
N ILE A 187 -8.23 10.36 -5.00
CA ILE A 187 -9.23 9.49 -5.60
C ILE A 187 -10.56 9.49 -4.83
N ALA A 188 -10.56 9.91 -3.56
CA ALA A 188 -11.72 9.93 -2.67
C ALA A 188 -13.00 10.49 -3.33
N PRO A 189 -13.00 11.65 -4.01
CA PRO A 189 -14.23 12.20 -4.63
C PRO A 189 -14.93 11.25 -5.61
N ALA A 190 -14.15 10.44 -6.34
CA ALA A 190 -14.66 9.50 -7.32
C ALA A 190 -14.78 8.08 -6.78
N TYR A 191 -14.05 7.75 -5.71
CA TYR A 191 -13.95 6.39 -5.20
C TYR A 191 -14.76 6.15 -3.93
N ASP A 192 -14.94 7.12 -3.02
CA ASP A 192 -15.46 6.94 -1.65
C ASP A 192 -16.89 6.42 -1.57
N GLY A 193 -17.71 6.67 -2.59
CA GLY A 193 -19.12 6.31 -2.57
C GLY A 193 -19.85 7.05 -1.45
N SER A 194 -20.21 6.34 -0.37
CA SER A 194 -20.88 6.92 0.80
C SER A 194 -19.94 7.34 1.93
N LEU A 195 -18.64 7.06 1.81
CA LEU A 195 -17.64 7.56 2.74
C LEU A 195 -17.38 9.05 2.52
N VAL A 196 -16.88 9.72 3.55
CA VAL A 196 -16.50 11.14 3.49
C VAL A 196 -15.14 11.32 4.13
N LEU A 197 -14.12 11.56 3.31
CA LEU A 197 -12.79 11.91 3.80
C LEU A 197 -12.82 13.28 4.50
N ARG A 198 -12.30 13.33 5.74
CA ARG A 198 -12.26 14.53 6.58
C ARG A 198 -10.89 15.20 6.64
N GLY A 199 -9.82 14.44 6.42
CA GLY A 199 -8.46 14.96 6.39
C GLY A 199 -7.45 13.89 6.06
N THR A 200 -6.30 14.33 5.58
CA THR A 200 -5.18 13.48 5.20
C THR A 200 -3.91 13.95 5.90
N ALA A 201 -3.38 13.14 6.81
CA ALA A 201 -2.05 13.30 7.35
C ALA A 201 -1.08 12.43 6.53
N SER A 202 0.05 13.02 6.14
CA SER A 202 1.04 12.40 5.27
C SER A 202 2.44 12.69 5.80
N ILE A 203 3.08 11.67 6.37
CA ILE A 203 4.39 11.79 7.01
C ILE A 203 5.47 11.25 6.08
N ALA A 204 6.52 12.05 5.86
CA ALA A 204 7.63 11.78 4.95
C ALA A 204 7.19 11.16 3.60
N PRO A 205 6.19 11.73 2.88
CA PRO A 205 5.66 11.08 1.70
C PRO A 205 6.67 11.05 0.57
N LEU A 206 6.86 9.87 -0.03
CA LEU A 206 7.53 9.82 -1.33
C LEU A 206 6.66 10.56 -2.36
N SER A 207 7.25 11.59 -2.93
CA SER A 207 6.72 12.42 -4.02
C SER A 207 7.81 12.63 -5.08
N ASN A 208 7.42 13.13 -6.26
CA ASN A 208 8.35 13.46 -7.35
C ASN A 208 9.40 12.36 -7.63
N ALA A 209 8.98 11.09 -7.59
CA ALA A 209 9.84 9.92 -7.70
C ALA A 209 10.53 9.83 -9.07
N ASP A 210 9.97 10.46 -10.09
CA ASP A 210 10.59 10.63 -11.41
C ASP A 210 11.86 11.49 -11.38
N LEU A 211 11.96 12.44 -10.45
CA LEU A 211 13.16 13.24 -10.21
C LEU A 211 14.16 12.53 -9.30
N LEU A 212 13.67 11.73 -8.33
CA LEU A 212 14.53 10.98 -7.42
C LEU A 212 15.19 9.76 -8.09
N ALA A 213 14.45 9.04 -8.94
CA ALA A 213 14.91 7.77 -9.49
C ALA A 213 16.28 7.82 -10.21
N PRO A 214 16.59 8.85 -11.03
CA PRO A 214 17.90 8.98 -11.67
C PRO A 214 19.08 9.10 -10.69
N GLU A 215 18.85 9.58 -9.47
CA GLU A 215 19.89 9.82 -8.46
C GLU A 215 20.17 8.58 -7.59
N ILE A 216 19.32 7.55 -7.67
CA ILE A 216 19.43 6.36 -6.82
C ILE A 216 20.61 5.43 -7.20
N PRO A 217 20.93 5.14 -8.48
CA PRO A 217 22.01 4.23 -8.82
C PRO A 217 23.36 4.63 -8.19
N GLY A 218 24.00 3.69 -7.51
CA GLY A 218 25.25 3.89 -6.76
C GLY A 218 25.09 4.35 -5.31
N THR A 219 23.86 4.56 -4.81
CA THR A 219 23.60 4.99 -3.43
C THR A 219 23.20 3.81 -2.51
N ALA A 220 22.89 4.08 -1.25
CA ALA A 220 22.30 3.08 -0.35
C ALA A 220 20.82 2.77 -0.68
N ALA A 221 20.13 3.65 -1.44
CA ALA A 221 18.71 3.54 -1.75
C ALA A 221 18.39 2.60 -2.93
N GLN A 222 19.39 1.91 -3.50
CA GLN A 222 19.23 1.12 -4.73
C GLN A 222 18.15 0.04 -4.64
N GLY A 223 17.95 -0.56 -3.47
CA GLY A 223 16.88 -1.55 -3.28
C GLY A 223 15.48 -0.97 -3.46
N TYR A 224 15.25 0.31 -3.09
CA TYR A 224 13.98 0.99 -3.33
C TYR A 224 13.70 1.16 -4.83
N LEU A 225 14.70 1.55 -5.62
CA LEU A 225 14.55 1.64 -7.07
C LEU A 225 14.15 0.28 -7.66
N VAL A 226 14.84 -0.80 -7.28
CA VAL A 226 14.52 -2.15 -7.78
C VAL A 226 13.09 -2.55 -7.40
N MET A 227 12.67 -2.32 -6.15
CA MET A 227 11.29 -2.60 -5.74
C MET A 227 10.29 -1.79 -6.56
N ALA A 228 10.56 -0.51 -6.83
CA ALA A 228 9.69 0.35 -7.62
C ALA A 228 9.58 -0.12 -9.08
N LEU A 229 10.67 -0.60 -9.69
CA LEU A 229 10.61 -1.21 -11.04
C LEU A 229 9.66 -2.43 -11.06
N TYR A 230 9.73 -3.29 -10.05
CA TYR A 230 8.84 -4.44 -9.93
C TYR A 230 7.39 -4.03 -9.59
N GLY A 231 7.20 -2.97 -8.81
CA GLY A 231 5.89 -2.37 -8.56
C GLY A 231 5.20 -1.87 -9.83
N ILE A 232 5.95 -1.22 -10.73
CA ILE A 232 5.46 -0.86 -12.06
C ILE A 232 5.13 -2.10 -12.89
N ALA A 233 6.02 -3.10 -12.92
CA ALA A 233 5.81 -4.33 -13.68
C ALA A 233 4.58 -5.13 -13.20
N ALA A 234 4.16 -4.96 -11.94
CA ALA A 234 2.96 -5.58 -11.39
C ALA A 234 1.65 -5.03 -12.01
N VAL A 235 1.69 -3.83 -12.60
CA VAL A 235 0.50 -3.16 -13.13
C VAL A 235 0.59 -2.78 -14.61
N ASP A 236 1.80 -2.79 -15.17
CA ASP A 236 2.09 -2.42 -16.55
C ASP A 236 2.81 -3.56 -17.26
N ASN A 237 2.04 -4.40 -17.95
CA ASN A 237 2.55 -5.56 -18.68
C ASN A 237 3.50 -5.19 -19.84
N SER A 238 3.55 -3.93 -20.26
CA SER A 238 4.51 -3.46 -21.27
C SER A 238 5.90 -3.18 -20.68
N PHE A 239 6.03 -3.20 -19.35
CA PHE A 239 7.26 -2.94 -18.64
C PHE A 239 7.91 -4.22 -18.12
N HIS A 240 9.21 -4.39 -18.42
CA HIS A 240 10.00 -5.53 -17.97
C HIS A 240 11.23 -5.02 -17.22
N PRO A 241 11.39 -5.29 -15.91
CA PRO A 241 12.51 -4.78 -15.12
C PRO A 241 13.89 -5.12 -15.69
N PHE A 242 14.03 -6.27 -16.37
CA PHE A 242 15.30 -6.71 -17.00
C PHE A 242 15.69 -5.87 -18.22
N SER A 243 14.78 -5.04 -18.76
CA SER A 243 15.16 -4.01 -19.74
C SER A 243 15.98 -2.87 -19.12
N VAL A 244 15.98 -2.75 -17.79
CA VAL A 244 16.62 -1.68 -17.03
C VAL A 244 17.78 -2.20 -16.19
N LEU A 245 17.59 -3.34 -15.50
CA LEU A 245 18.58 -3.91 -14.59
C LEU A 245 19.81 -4.42 -15.36
N ALA A 246 20.98 -4.27 -14.73
CA ALA A 246 22.21 -4.92 -15.20
C ALA A 246 22.31 -6.34 -14.61
N ALA A 247 23.06 -7.23 -15.28
CA ALA A 247 23.18 -8.64 -14.90
C ALA A 247 23.51 -8.89 -13.40
N PRO A 248 24.38 -8.11 -12.72
CA PRO A 248 24.62 -8.29 -11.28
C PRO A 248 23.39 -8.04 -10.40
N ALA A 249 22.53 -7.08 -10.77
CA ALA A 249 21.28 -6.81 -10.08
C ALA A 249 20.20 -7.85 -10.40
N GLU A 250 20.12 -8.31 -11.65
CA GLU A 250 19.22 -9.39 -12.06
C GLU A 250 19.51 -10.68 -11.27
N ALA A 251 20.78 -11.01 -11.04
CA ALA A 251 21.16 -12.19 -10.27
C ALA A 251 20.68 -12.18 -8.80
N LYS A 252 20.21 -11.03 -8.29
CA LYS A 252 19.77 -10.85 -6.89
C LYS A 252 18.25 -10.88 -6.70
N VAL A 253 17.46 -10.94 -7.78
CA VAL A 253 15.99 -10.76 -7.72
C VAL A 253 15.26 -11.79 -6.87
N GLY A 254 15.87 -12.94 -6.57
CA GLY A 254 15.33 -13.92 -5.63
C GLY A 254 15.09 -13.36 -4.22
N VAL A 255 15.81 -12.31 -3.81
CA VAL A 255 15.57 -11.64 -2.52
C VAL A 255 14.22 -10.94 -2.47
N LEU A 256 13.69 -10.49 -3.61
CA LEU A 256 12.39 -9.80 -3.68
C LEU A 256 11.21 -10.74 -3.33
N GLN A 257 11.42 -12.05 -3.42
CA GLN A 257 10.42 -13.08 -3.13
C GLN A 257 10.56 -13.68 -1.73
N THR A 258 11.68 -13.43 -1.05
CA THR A 258 12.03 -14.13 0.19
C THR A 258 12.39 -13.21 1.34
N GLY A 259 12.91 -12.02 1.06
CA GLY A 259 13.30 -11.01 2.03
C GLY A 259 12.32 -9.84 2.13
N CYS A 260 12.39 -9.14 3.25
CA CYS A 260 11.67 -7.89 3.47
C CYS A 260 12.62 -6.70 3.27
N LEU A 261 12.18 -5.49 3.66
CA LEU A 261 12.85 -4.23 3.31
C LEU A 261 14.37 -4.29 3.51
N TYR A 262 14.83 -4.61 4.72
CA TYR A 262 16.26 -4.54 5.03
C TYR A 262 17.09 -5.62 4.34
N GLU A 263 16.55 -6.83 4.13
CA GLU A 263 17.22 -7.85 3.32
C GLU A 263 17.37 -7.41 1.86
N ILE A 264 16.34 -6.76 1.30
CA ILE A 264 16.37 -6.21 -0.06
C ILE A 264 17.39 -5.08 -0.15
N LEU A 265 17.35 -4.10 0.76
CA LEU A 265 18.33 -3.00 0.79
C LEU A 265 19.76 -3.53 0.89
N ALA A 266 20.02 -4.45 1.83
CA ALA A 266 21.34 -5.05 2.02
C ALA A 266 21.83 -5.82 0.78
N ALA A 267 20.93 -6.49 0.05
CA ALA A 267 21.29 -7.24 -1.15
C ALA A 267 21.79 -6.33 -2.28
N TYR A 268 21.19 -5.15 -2.45
CA TYR A 268 21.48 -4.22 -3.54
C TYR A 268 22.49 -3.12 -3.18
N GLN A 269 22.63 -2.74 -1.90
CA GLN A 269 23.51 -1.66 -1.45
C GLN A 269 24.96 -1.76 -1.98
N PRO A 270 25.62 -2.94 -2.06
CA PRO A 270 27.01 -3.02 -2.49
C PRO A 270 27.24 -2.79 -3.99
N LEU A 271 26.17 -2.72 -4.80
CA LEU A 271 26.30 -2.54 -6.25
C LEU A 271 26.72 -1.11 -6.59
N THR A 272 27.61 -0.97 -7.57
CA THR A 272 27.80 0.31 -8.26
C THR A 272 26.62 0.63 -9.17
N ALA A 273 26.46 1.88 -9.59
CA ALA A 273 25.42 2.30 -10.54
C ALA A 273 25.35 1.40 -11.79
N LYS A 274 26.52 1.07 -12.40
CA LYS A 274 26.60 0.21 -13.60
C LYS A 274 26.34 -1.27 -13.32
N GLN A 275 26.44 -1.71 -12.07
CA GLN A 275 26.05 -3.06 -11.65
C GLN A 275 24.57 -3.13 -11.28
N LEU A 276 23.93 -1.99 -10.97
CA LEU A 276 22.51 -1.89 -10.69
C LEU A 276 21.67 -1.83 -11.98
N VAL A 277 21.92 -0.82 -12.82
CA VAL A 277 21.17 -0.54 -14.04
C VAL A 277 22.09 -0.49 -15.26
N ASN A 278 21.55 -0.86 -16.42
CA ASN A 278 22.29 -0.86 -17.68
C ASN A 278 22.85 0.54 -17.98
N GLY A 279 24.17 0.62 -18.15
CA GLY A 279 24.87 1.89 -18.37
C GLY A 279 25.01 2.79 -17.14
N GLY A 280 24.42 2.43 -16.00
CA GLY A 280 24.44 3.23 -14.76
C GLY A 280 23.48 4.41 -14.74
N VAL A 281 22.56 4.49 -15.71
CA VAL A 281 21.60 5.59 -15.84
C VAL A 281 20.18 5.04 -15.92
N VAL A 282 19.25 5.60 -15.15
CA VAL A 282 17.84 5.25 -15.23
C VAL A 282 17.24 5.80 -16.54
N PRO A 283 16.63 4.95 -17.39
CA PRO A 283 16.04 5.42 -18.65
C PRO A 283 14.87 6.37 -18.44
N ALA A 284 14.66 7.30 -19.37
CA ALA A 284 13.51 8.22 -19.35
C ALA A 284 12.15 7.49 -19.43
N SER A 285 12.11 6.27 -19.96
CA SER A 285 10.90 5.44 -19.92
C SER A 285 10.50 5.08 -18.48
N VAL A 286 11.46 4.88 -17.58
CA VAL A 286 11.21 4.61 -16.16
C VAL A 286 10.71 5.85 -15.45
N THR A 287 11.38 7.00 -15.61
CA THR A 287 10.96 8.25 -14.96
C THR A 287 9.56 8.67 -15.40
N ASN A 288 9.21 8.48 -16.67
CA ASN A 288 7.85 8.71 -17.16
C ASN A 288 6.80 7.79 -16.49
N ARG A 289 7.14 6.53 -16.22
CA ARG A 289 6.26 5.62 -15.48
C ARG A 289 6.15 6.03 -14.02
N PHE A 290 7.23 6.41 -13.36
CA PHE A 290 7.20 6.87 -11.97
C PHE A 290 6.33 8.13 -11.82
N ARG A 291 6.48 9.09 -12.74
CA ARG A 291 5.60 10.27 -12.81
C ARG A 291 4.12 9.92 -12.98
N THR A 292 3.83 8.83 -13.68
CA THR A 292 2.45 8.40 -13.98
C THR A 292 1.81 7.63 -12.84
N TYR A 293 2.55 6.67 -12.27
CA TYR A 293 2.01 5.68 -11.33
C TYR A 293 2.33 5.97 -9.85
N ILE A 294 3.41 6.71 -9.57
CA ILE A 294 3.94 6.89 -8.21
C ILE A 294 3.66 8.29 -7.67
N ASN A 295 3.90 9.33 -8.46
CA ASN A 295 3.83 10.71 -7.96
C ASN A 295 2.40 11.12 -7.55
N PRO A 296 2.16 11.48 -6.28
CA PRO A 296 0.93 12.14 -5.86
C PRO A 296 0.90 13.60 -6.36
N GLY A 297 -0.11 14.38 -5.95
CA GLY A 297 -0.23 15.81 -6.30
C GLY A 297 -0.78 16.11 -7.71
N ARG A 298 -1.14 15.10 -8.49
CA ARG A 298 -1.64 15.26 -9.87
C ARG A 298 -3.11 15.65 -10.04
N THR A 299 -3.91 15.52 -8.99
CA THR A 299 -5.29 16.04 -8.92
C THR A 299 -5.54 16.68 -7.56
N SER A 300 -6.59 17.50 -7.43
CA SER A 300 -6.91 18.15 -6.15
C SER A 300 -7.22 17.09 -5.09
N PRO A 301 -6.60 17.17 -3.90
CA PRO A 301 -7.11 16.51 -2.71
C PRO A 301 -8.55 16.95 -2.42
N SER A 302 -9.34 16.09 -1.78
CA SER A 302 -10.75 16.36 -1.44
C SER A 302 -10.99 16.87 -0.02
N ALA A 303 -9.94 16.92 0.79
CA ALA A 303 -9.98 17.29 2.19
C ALA A 303 -8.67 18.03 2.55
N PRO A 304 -8.62 18.75 3.69
CA PRO A 304 -7.39 19.35 4.19
C PRO A 304 -6.26 18.34 4.26
N VAL A 305 -5.03 18.79 4.03
CA VAL A 305 -3.81 17.97 4.03
C VAL A 305 -2.84 18.50 5.06
N LEU A 306 -2.31 17.60 5.90
CA LEU A 306 -1.13 17.82 6.73
C LEU A 306 0.02 17.02 6.12
N ILE A 307 1.14 17.69 5.85
CA ILE A 307 2.41 17.06 5.51
C ILE A 307 3.36 17.26 6.70
N VAL A 308 3.99 16.17 7.16
CA VAL A 308 5.05 16.24 8.18
C VAL A 308 6.33 15.67 7.59
N HIS A 309 7.49 16.31 7.80
CA HIS A 309 8.76 15.79 7.30
C HIS A 309 9.94 16.18 8.20
N GLY A 310 10.86 15.23 8.44
CA GLY A 310 12.10 15.48 9.18
C GLY A 310 13.20 16.08 8.30
N THR A 311 13.96 17.06 8.80
CA THR A 311 15.02 17.72 8.02
C THR A 311 16.27 16.85 7.81
N ALA A 312 16.41 15.78 8.59
CA ALA A 312 17.51 14.81 8.50
C ALA A 312 17.07 13.46 7.91
N ASP A 313 15.94 13.42 7.18
CA ASP A 313 15.43 12.21 6.55
C ASP A 313 16.43 11.60 5.56
N GLU A 314 16.83 10.36 5.86
CA GLU A 314 17.84 9.60 5.14
C GLU A 314 17.27 8.70 4.03
N ALA A 315 15.94 8.57 3.94
CA ALA A 315 15.26 7.67 2.99
C ALA A 315 14.47 8.43 1.93
N VAL A 316 13.75 9.47 2.32
CA VAL A 316 13.01 10.38 1.43
C VAL A 316 13.58 11.78 1.64
N PRO A 317 14.29 12.37 0.66
CA PRO A 317 14.89 13.67 0.86
C PRO A 317 13.86 14.77 1.18
N TYR A 318 14.08 15.51 2.28
CA TYR A 318 13.19 16.56 2.78
C TYR A 318 12.75 17.59 1.73
N PHE A 319 13.65 17.95 0.79
CA PHE A 319 13.36 18.92 -0.27
C PHE A 319 12.20 18.48 -1.19
N LEU A 320 11.92 17.17 -1.30
CA LEU A 320 10.78 16.67 -2.07
C LEU A 320 9.46 17.17 -1.50
N SER A 321 9.35 17.28 -0.16
CA SER A 321 8.17 17.89 0.46
C SER A 321 8.25 19.41 0.48
N ALA A 322 9.34 19.97 1.01
CA ALA A 322 9.44 21.39 1.28
C ALA A 322 9.50 22.26 0.02
N ASP A 323 10.25 21.82 -0.99
CA ASP A 323 10.55 22.65 -2.16
C ASP A 323 9.71 22.28 -3.39
N LEU A 324 9.11 21.07 -3.40
CA LEU A 324 8.35 20.57 -4.55
C LEU A 324 6.88 20.31 -4.23
N LEU A 325 6.57 19.31 -3.40
CA LEU A 325 5.20 18.86 -3.20
C LEU A 325 4.31 19.91 -2.53
N VAL A 326 4.76 20.54 -1.44
CA VAL A 326 3.96 21.55 -0.73
C VAL A 326 3.68 22.76 -1.63
N PRO A 327 4.69 23.41 -2.25
CA PRO A 327 4.45 24.49 -3.20
C PRO A 327 3.54 24.08 -4.37
N GLN A 328 3.69 22.85 -4.89
CA GLN A 328 2.82 22.33 -5.94
C GLN A 328 1.36 22.27 -5.47
N LEU A 329 1.09 21.69 -4.30
CA LEU A 329 -0.28 21.55 -3.79
C LEU A 329 -0.92 22.92 -3.52
N GLU A 330 -0.17 23.86 -2.93
CA GLU A 330 -0.66 25.22 -2.64
C GLU A 330 -0.90 26.05 -3.91
N ALA A 331 -0.08 25.87 -4.94
CA ALA A 331 -0.22 26.60 -6.20
C ALA A 331 -1.34 26.04 -7.09
N ASP A 332 -1.50 24.72 -7.13
CA ASP A 332 -2.41 24.04 -8.05
C ASP A 332 -3.84 23.92 -7.50
N TYR A 333 -4.04 23.95 -6.17
CA TYR A 333 -5.32 23.62 -5.54
C TYR A 333 -5.72 24.58 -4.41
N ASP A 334 -7.01 24.92 -4.38
CA ASP A 334 -7.64 25.70 -3.31
C ASP A 334 -8.07 24.78 -2.14
N ILE A 335 -7.09 24.13 -1.51
CA ILE A 335 -7.30 23.27 -0.35
C ILE A 335 -6.34 23.65 0.79
N PRO A 336 -6.76 23.57 2.07
CA PRO A 336 -5.86 23.84 3.17
C PRO A 336 -4.73 22.80 3.20
N VAL A 337 -3.50 23.24 2.98
CA VAL A 337 -2.27 22.48 3.17
C VAL A 337 -1.56 23.04 4.41
N GLN A 338 -1.21 22.18 5.34
CA GLN A 338 -0.35 22.49 6.48
C GLN A 338 0.93 21.68 6.33
N PHE A 339 2.08 22.34 6.46
CA PHE A 339 3.38 21.68 6.42
C PHE A 339 4.10 21.86 7.75
N GLU A 340 4.42 20.75 8.39
CA GLU A 340 5.13 20.69 9.66
C GLU A 340 6.51 20.07 9.47
N THR A 341 7.52 20.75 10.01
CA THR A 341 8.91 20.32 9.91
C THR A 341 9.40 19.82 11.25
N ILE A 342 9.99 18.63 11.26
CA ILE A 342 10.65 18.05 12.44
C ILE A 342 12.15 18.34 12.32
N GLU A 343 12.61 19.39 12.98
CA GLU A 343 13.99 19.85 12.88
C GLU A 343 14.97 18.81 13.45
N GLY A 344 15.89 18.31 12.61
CA GLY A 344 16.79 17.22 12.96
C GLY A 344 16.14 15.83 12.96
N GLY A 345 14.85 15.73 12.66
CA GLY A 345 14.12 14.47 12.54
C GLY A 345 14.62 13.63 11.36
N THR A 346 14.85 12.36 11.62
CA THR A 346 15.08 11.28 10.64
C THR A 346 13.77 10.81 9.99
N HIS A 347 13.86 9.86 9.06
CA HIS A 347 12.69 9.26 8.41
C HIS A 347 11.66 8.74 9.42
N ASP A 348 12.11 7.90 10.36
CA ASP A 348 11.22 7.24 11.32
C ASP A 348 10.86 8.13 12.51
N SER A 349 11.78 8.99 12.98
CA SER A 349 11.50 9.89 14.09
C SER A 349 10.47 10.96 13.72
N ALA A 350 10.35 11.33 12.44
CA ALA A 350 9.28 12.21 11.99
C ALA A 350 7.89 11.65 12.32
N VAL A 351 7.70 10.33 12.31
CA VAL A 351 6.45 9.68 12.73
C VAL A 351 6.30 9.71 14.25
N ILE A 352 7.36 9.37 14.97
CA ILE A 352 7.33 9.25 16.45
C ILE A 352 7.08 10.62 17.10
N GLU A 353 7.83 11.63 16.68
CA GLU A 353 7.79 12.97 17.28
C GLU A 353 6.53 13.74 16.90
N SER A 354 5.89 13.41 15.78
CA SER A 354 4.65 14.06 15.34
C SER A 354 3.37 13.30 15.70
N ALA A 355 3.44 12.14 16.34
CA ALA A 355 2.26 11.29 16.59
C ALA A 355 1.10 12.04 17.28
N ASP A 356 1.39 12.79 18.35
CA ASP A 356 0.39 13.59 19.06
C ASP A 356 -0.15 14.74 18.20
N LEU A 357 0.73 15.43 17.46
CA LEU A 357 0.35 16.52 16.56
C LEU A 357 -0.59 16.02 15.46
N VAL A 358 -0.24 14.90 14.82
CA VAL A 358 -1.03 14.26 13.76
C VAL A 358 -2.39 13.85 14.31
N ALA A 359 -2.44 13.22 15.49
CA ALA A 359 -3.69 12.85 16.13
C ALA A 359 -4.54 14.08 16.46
N ASP A 360 -3.99 15.12 17.07
CA ASP A 360 -4.73 16.34 17.38
C ASP A 360 -5.26 17.03 16.11
N TRP A 361 -4.45 17.07 15.05
CA TRP A 361 -4.85 17.62 13.77
C TRP A 361 -6.00 16.83 13.14
N ILE A 362 -5.94 15.50 13.13
CA ILE A 362 -7.03 14.62 12.66
C ILE A 362 -8.29 14.82 13.52
N ALA A 363 -8.15 14.93 14.84
CA ALA A 363 -9.27 15.11 15.76
C ALA A 363 -10.09 16.37 15.41
N ALA A 364 -9.40 17.44 15.02
CA ALA A 364 -9.99 18.71 14.58
C ALA A 364 -10.70 18.64 13.22
N ARG A 365 -10.70 17.49 12.53
CA ARG A 365 -11.44 17.25 11.28
C ARG A 365 -12.73 16.45 11.48
N PHE A 366 -12.89 15.79 12.63
CA PHE A 366 -14.08 15.02 12.99
C PHE A 366 -15.11 15.81 13.81
N THR A 367 -15.05 17.14 13.76
CA THR A 367 -15.95 18.07 14.46
C THR A 367 -17.27 18.28 13.73
#